data_AF-A0AAI9UB35-F1
#
_entry.id   AF-A0AAI9UB35-F1
#
_cell.length_a   1.000
_cell.length_b   1.000
_cell.length_c   1.000
_cell.angle_alpha   90.00
_cell.angle_beta   90.00
_cell.angle_gamma   90.00
#
_symmetry.space_group_name_H-M   'P 1'
#
loop_
_entity.id
_entity.type
_entity.pdbx_description
1 polymer ?
#
loop_
_entity_poly.entity_id
_entity_poly.type
_entity_poly.pdbx_seq_one_letter_code
_entity_poly.pdbx_strand_id
1 'polypeptide(L)'
;MTAYSLPILGGKLYVASSPKLASSILQKRTLSFEPLIDTFVRTLVGMEGREMDLWTNPEFRTAIFKVLYKGLAGPSLIDLTRSGVSNLATSLDEIPFDQLEPRDFYCWTRETVSRAVMRGFYGKSSPWENSGVMQSFW
;
A
#
# COMPACT_ATOMS: atom_id res chain seq x y z
N MET A 1 -9.47 -0.69 -30.98
CA MET A 1 -8.14 -0.48 -30.35
C MET A 1 -8.06 0.99 -30.02
N THR A 2 -8.43 1.39 -28.81
CA THR A 2 -8.62 2.81 -28.46
C THR A 2 -7.70 3.18 -27.32
N ALA A 3 -6.68 3.97 -27.62
CA ALA A 3 -6.01 4.80 -26.63
C ALA A 3 -6.63 6.20 -26.75
N TYR A 4 -6.86 6.88 -25.64
CA TYR A 4 -7.30 8.27 -25.64
C TYR A 4 -6.56 9.05 -24.55
N SER A 5 -6.56 10.38 -24.68
CA SER A 5 -5.93 11.28 -23.73
C SER A 5 -6.94 12.17 -23.05
N LEU A 6 -6.80 12.37 -21.75
CA LEU A 6 -7.60 13.29 -20.94
C LEU A 6 -6.69 14.41 -20.40
N PRO A 7 -7.06 15.68 -20.54
CA PRO A 7 -6.37 16.77 -19.86
C PRO A 7 -6.82 16.77 -18.38
N ILE A 8 -5.91 16.44 -17.47
CA ILE A 8 -6.21 16.37 -16.03
C ILE A 8 -5.08 17.07 -15.26
N LEU A 9 -5.46 17.99 -14.35
CA LEU A 9 -4.54 18.67 -13.40
C LEU A 9 -3.28 19.26 -14.05
N GLY A 10 -3.43 19.90 -15.22
CA GLY A 10 -2.31 20.51 -15.95
C GLY A 10 -1.43 19.54 -16.73
N GLY A 11 -1.74 18.23 -16.71
CA GLY A 11 -1.07 17.19 -17.48
C GLY A 11 -1.97 16.52 -18.52
N LYS A 12 -1.37 15.62 -19.31
CA LYS A 12 -2.09 14.72 -20.23
C LYS A 12 -2.05 13.29 -19.66
N LEU A 13 -3.20 12.78 -19.22
CA LEU A 13 -3.35 11.38 -18.85
C LEU A 13 -3.68 10.56 -20.09
N TYR A 14 -2.86 9.55 -20.39
CA TYR A 14 -3.12 8.59 -21.47
C TYR A 14 -3.79 7.34 -20.92
N VAL A 15 -4.95 6.98 -21.47
CA VAL A 15 -5.74 5.83 -21.03
C VAL A 15 -5.63 4.69 -22.04
N ALA A 16 -5.19 3.53 -21.56
CA ALA A 16 -5.15 2.30 -22.32
C ALA A 16 -6.41 1.47 -22.06
N SER A 17 -7.38 1.51 -22.97
CA SER A 17 -8.72 0.93 -22.72
C SER A 17 -8.87 -0.52 -23.19
N SER A 18 -7.77 -1.27 -23.35
CA SER A 18 -7.82 -2.68 -23.77
C SER A 18 -6.70 -3.52 -23.15
N PRO A 19 -6.94 -4.81 -22.85
CA PRO A 19 -5.92 -5.67 -22.25
C PRO A 19 -4.64 -5.78 -23.10
N LYS A 20 -4.77 -5.86 -24.43
CA LYS A 20 -3.62 -5.95 -25.35
C LYS A 20 -2.72 -4.72 -25.28
N LEU A 21 -3.33 -3.53 -25.19
CA LEU A 21 -2.59 -2.27 -25.06
C LEU A 21 -1.96 -2.12 -23.68
N ALA A 22 -2.67 -2.48 -22.60
CA ALA A 22 -2.12 -2.49 -21.24
C ALA A 22 -0.90 -3.43 -21.13
N SER A 23 -1.00 -4.64 -21.67
CA SER A 23 0.13 -5.60 -21.72
C SER A 23 1.32 -5.03 -22.50
N SER A 24 1.06 -4.39 -23.65
CA SER A 24 2.12 -3.76 -24.47
C SER A 24 2.82 -2.60 -23.75
N ILE A 25 2.10 -1.86 -22.90
CA ILE A 25 2.63 -0.79 -22.05
C ILE A 25 3.51 -1.37 -20.95
N LEU A 26 3.04 -2.39 -20.23
CA LEU A 26 3.78 -3.03 -19.13
C LEU A 26 5.08 -3.72 -19.59
N GLN A 27 5.11 -4.21 -20.85
CA GLN A 27 6.31 -4.81 -21.42
C GLN A 27 7.37 -3.79 -21.86
N LYS A 28 6.99 -2.52 -22.06
CA LYS A 28 7.92 -1.47 -22.46
C LYS A 28 8.63 -0.87 -21.24
N ARG A 29 9.96 -0.93 -21.25
CA ARG A 29 10.82 -0.37 -20.19
C ARG A 29 10.98 1.16 -20.22
N THR A 30 10.33 1.84 -21.16
CA THR A 30 10.46 3.30 -21.34
C THR A 30 9.55 4.12 -20.42
N LEU A 31 8.63 3.48 -19.71
CA LEU A 31 7.73 4.14 -18.78
C LEU A 31 8.34 4.09 -17.38
N SER A 32 8.48 5.27 -16.76
CA SER A 32 8.92 5.39 -15.37
C SER A 32 7.72 5.71 -14.49
N PHE A 33 7.55 4.92 -13.44
CA PHE A 33 6.61 5.21 -12.34
C PHE A 33 7.28 6.02 -11.22
N GLU A 34 8.57 6.33 -11.33
CA GLU A 34 9.33 7.04 -10.30
C GLU A 34 8.72 8.38 -9.89
N PRO A 35 8.26 9.26 -10.82
CA PRO A 35 7.66 10.54 -10.43
C PRO A 35 6.40 10.38 -9.58
N LEU A 36 5.63 9.32 -9.82
CA LEU A 36 4.43 9.02 -9.04
C LEU A 36 4.81 8.55 -7.63
N ILE A 37 5.84 7.71 -7.52
CA ILE A 37 6.36 7.24 -6.23
C ILE A 37 6.97 8.42 -5.45
N ASP A 38 7.71 9.31 -6.10
CA ASP A 38 8.30 10.49 -5.45
C ASP A 38 7.21 11.43 -4.91
N THR A 39 6.13 11.61 -5.67
CA THR A 39 4.95 12.36 -5.21
C THR A 39 4.31 11.68 -4.00
N PHE A 40 4.14 10.36 -4.05
CA PHE A 40 3.60 9.57 -2.92
C PHE A 40 4.45 9.75 -1.65
N VAL A 41 5.77 9.62 -1.77
CA VAL A 41 6.70 9.72 -0.62
C VAL A 41 6.69 11.13 -0.02
N ARG A 42 6.63 12.18 -0.84
CA ARG A 42 6.50 13.56 -0.35
C ARG A 42 5.17 13.81 0.35
N THR A 43 4.06 13.37 -0.25
CA THR A 43 2.72 13.76 0.18
C THR A 43 2.16 12.89 1.30
N LEU A 44 2.35 11.56 1.22
CA LEU A 44 1.76 10.61 2.17
C LEU A 44 2.74 10.15 3.24
N VAL A 45 4.04 10.07 2.93
CA VAL A 45 5.07 9.75 3.93
C VAL A 45 5.60 11.02 4.60
N GLY A 46 5.42 12.19 3.96
CA GLY A 46 5.84 13.48 4.52
C GLY A 46 7.35 13.72 4.45
N MET A 47 8.07 13.02 3.56
CA MET A 47 9.52 13.20 3.46
C MET A 47 9.86 14.55 2.83
N GLU A 48 10.74 15.30 3.49
CA GLU A 48 11.20 16.61 3.03
C GLU A 48 12.70 16.83 3.26
N GLY A 49 13.27 17.82 2.56
CA GLY A 49 14.69 18.19 2.67
C GLY A 49 15.64 16.99 2.54
N ARG A 50 16.42 16.77 3.60
CA ARG A 50 17.45 15.71 3.66
C ARG A 50 16.90 14.30 3.43
N GLU A 51 15.64 14.03 3.80
CA GLU A 51 15.01 12.73 3.60
C GLU A 51 14.72 12.48 2.12
N MET A 52 14.33 13.53 1.39
CA MET A 52 14.16 13.46 -0.06
C MET A 52 15.49 13.40 -0.81
N ASP A 53 16.54 14.04 -0.29
CA ASP A 53 17.89 13.90 -0.84
C ASP A 53 18.37 12.45 -0.71
N LEU A 54 18.07 11.80 0.41
CA LEU A 54 18.36 10.37 0.60
C LEU A 54 17.49 9.48 -0.31
N TRP A 55 16.19 9.77 -0.42
CA TRP A 55 15.27 9.02 -1.30
C TRP A 55 15.69 9.05 -2.77
N THR A 56 16.17 10.21 -3.24
CA THR A 56 16.62 10.39 -4.64
C THR A 56 17.98 9.80 -4.92
N ASN A 57 18.73 9.36 -3.90
CA ASN A 57 19.97 8.62 -4.07
C ASN A 57 19.69 7.24 -4.71
N PRO A 58 20.26 6.92 -5.88
CA PRO A 58 19.98 5.67 -6.59
C PRO A 58 20.35 4.39 -5.82
N GLU A 59 21.46 4.42 -5.06
CA GLU A 59 21.91 3.28 -4.28
C GLU A 59 20.96 3.01 -3.12
N PHE A 60 20.55 4.06 -2.41
CA PHE A 60 19.58 3.97 -1.34
C PHE A 60 18.22 3.47 -1.84
N ARG A 61 17.73 4.05 -2.94
CA ARG A 61 16.46 3.65 -3.57
C ARG A 61 16.49 2.18 -3.99
N THR A 62 17.58 1.75 -4.63
CA THR A 62 17.76 0.35 -5.04
C THR A 62 17.79 -0.58 -3.82
N ALA A 63 18.48 -0.19 -2.76
CA ALA A 63 18.55 -0.97 -1.53
C ALA A 63 17.17 -1.14 -0.87
N ILE A 64 16.38 -0.06 -0.77
CA ILE A 64 15.00 -0.12 -0.26
C ILE A 64 14.15 -1.06 -1.08
N PHE A 65 14.10 -0.91 -2.40
CA PHE A 65 13.27 -1.79 -3.24
C PHE A 65 13.71 -3.24 -3.14
N LYS A 66 15.02 -3.51 -3.07
CA LYS A 66 15.53 -4.87 -2.87
C LYS A 66 15.03 -5.49 -1.55
N VAL A 67 15.02 -4.72 -0.47
CA VAL A 67 14.49 -5.17 0.83
C VAL A 67 12.98 -5.39 0.75
N LEU A 68 12.23 -4.45 0.18
CA LEU A 68 10.77 -4.56 0.01
C LEU A 68 10.40 -5.81 -0.80
N TYR A 69 11.02 -6.03 -1.96
CA TYR A 69 10.74 -7.21 -2.79
C TYR A 69 11.08 -8.51 -2.08
N LYS A 70 12.19 -8.56 -1.31
CA LYS A 70 12.56 -9.74 -0.53
C LYS A 70 11.60 -10.00 0.63
N GLY A 71 11.10 -8.95 1.28
CA GLY A 71 10.11 -9.04 2.36
C GLY A 71 8.74 -9.50 1.87
N LEU A 72 8.40 -9.17 0.63
CA LEU A 72 7.12 -9.51 -0.01
C LEU A 72 7.18 -10.78 -0.88
N ALA A 73 8.21 -11.62 -0.70
CA ALA A 73 8.37 -12.84 -1.46
C ALA A 73 8.83 -14.01 -0.57
N GLY A 74 8.55 -15.23 -1.04
CA GLY A 74 9.06 -16.46 -0.42
C GLY A 74 8.61 -16.62 1.04
N PRO A 75 9.49 -17.11 1.93
CA PRO A 75 9.15 -17.38 3.33
C PRO A 75 8.61 -16.15 4.09
N SER A 76 9.18 -14.97 3.85
CA SER A 76 8.74 -13.72 4.51
C SER A 76 7.27 -13.41 4.24
N LEU A 77 6.82 -13.62 2.99
CA LEU A 77 5.42 -13.43 2.62
C LEU A 77 4.51 -14.46 3.29
N ILE A 78 4.97 -15.71 3.41
CA ILE A 78 4.22 -16.79 4.08
C ILE A 78 4.01 -16.43 5.55
N ASP A 79 5.05 -15.98 6.24
CA ASP A 79 4.96 -15.61 7.65
C ASP A 79 4.08 -14.36 7.88
N LEU A 80 4.20 -13.35 7.00
CA LEU A 80 3.33 -12.18 7.03
C LEU A 80 1.86 -12.58 6.82
N THR A 81 1.60 -13.46 5.86
CA THR A 81 0.25 -13.97 5.57
C THR A 81 -0.30 -14.77 6.75
N ARG A 82 0.49 -15.68 7.34
CA ARG A 82 0.10 -16.46 8.51
C ARG A 82 -0.27 -15.55 9.69
N SER A 83 0.56 -14.56 9.96
CA SER A 83 0.29 -13.56 11.00
C SER A 83 -1.00 -12.78 10.72
N GLY A 84 -1.17 -12.29 9.49
CA GLY A 84 -2.37 -11.55 9.08
C GLY A 84 -3.65 -12.37 9.24
N VAL A 85 -3.67 -13.60 8.74
CA VAL A 85 -4.83 -14.51 8.85
C VAL A 85 -5.14 -14.85 10.30
N SER A 86 -4.12 -15.10 11.13
CA SER A 86 -4.33 -15.38 12.56
C SER A 86 -4.94 -14.19 13.30
N ASN A 87 -4.51 -12.97 13.01
CA ASN A 87 -5.09 -11.76 13.59
C ASN A 87 -6.54 -11.53 13.13
N LEU A 88 -6.82 -11.80 11.85
CA LEU A 88 -8.18 -11.71 11.30
C LEU A 88 -9.12 -12.73 11.94
N ALA A 89 -8.68 -13.98 12.10
CA ALA A 89 -9.46 -15.02 12.77
C ALA A 89 -9.82 -14.60 14.22
N THR A 90 -8.83 -14.10 14.96
CA THR A 90 -9.05 -13.57 16.32
C THR A 90 -10.08 -12.44 16.32
N SER A 91 -9.99 -11.52 15.36
CA SER A 91 -10.93 -10.39 15.24
C SER A 91 -12.36 -10.82 14.87
N LEU A 92 -12.51 -11.96 14.18
CA LEU A 92 -13.81 -12.56 13.88
C LEU A 92 -14.40 -13.26 15.11
N ASP A 93 -13.57 -13.95 15.89
CA ASP A 93 -14.00 -14.61 17.14
C ASP A 93 -14.47 -13.61 18.21
N GLU A 94 -13.98 -12.36 18.16
CA GLU A 94 -14.41 -11.27 19.03
C GLU A 94 -15.77 -10.66 18.66
N ILE A 95 -16.35 -11.03 17.52
CA ILE A 95 -17.66 -10.51 17.11
C ILE A 95 -18.75 -11.18 17.96
N PRO A 96 -19.50 -10.41 18.78
CA PRO A 96 -20.57 -10.96 19.60
C PRO A 96 -21.69 -11.55 18.74
N PHE A 97 -22.08 -12.79 19.04
CA PHE A 97 -23.19 -13.48 18.36
C PHE A 97 -24.57 -12.90 18.71
N ASP A 98 -24.66 -12.16 19.81
CA ASP A 98 -25.90 -11.69 20.43
C ASP A 98 -26.14 -10.17 20.29
N GLN A 99 -25.16 -9.41 19.77
CA GLN A 99 -25.34 -7.98 19.51
C GLN A 99 -25.76 -7.75 18.04
N LEU A 100 -26.99 -7.24 17.88
CA LEU A 100 -27.61 -6.87 16.61
C LEU A 100 -27.27 -5.45 16.13
N GLU A 101 -26.36 -4.75 16.81
CA GLU A 101 -25.92 -3.42 16.37
C GLU A 101 -25.09 -3.57 15.09
N PRO A 102 -25.49 -2.96 13.97
CA PRO A 102 -24.72 -3.01 12.75
C PRO A 102 -23.45 -2.19 12.95
N ARG A 103 -22.33 -2.86 13.28
CA ARG A 103 -21.01 -2.27 13.12
C ARG A 103 -20.89 -1.85 11.66
N ASP A 104 -20.49 -0.60 11.41
CA ASP A 104 -20.19 -0.15 10.05
C ASP A 104 -19.15 -1.12 9.45
N PHE A 105 -19.62 -1.94 8.51
CA PHE A 105 -18.82 -3.01 7.93
C PHE A 105 -17.61 -2.46 7.17
N TYR A 106 -17.75 -1.28 6.56
CA TYR A 106 -16.65 -0.60 5.90
C TYR A 106 -15.60 -0.18 6.92
N CYS A 107 -16.00 0.50 7.99
CA CYS A 107 -15.08 0.91 9.05
C CYS A 107 -14.41 -0.30 9.72
N TRP A 108 -15.18 -1.34 10.04
CA TRP A 108 -14.66 -2.56 10.63
C TRP A 108 -13.64 -3.25 9.73
N THR A 109 -13.98 -3.48 8.45
CA THR A 109 -13.09 -4.15 7.50
C THR A 109 -11.82 -3.33 7.30
N ARG A 110 -11.97 -2.01 7.10
CA ARG A 110 -10.85 -1.08 6.96
C ARG A 110 -9.90 -1.22 8.13
N GLU A 111 -10.38 -1.10 9.37
CA GLU A 111 -9.54 -1.15 10.57
C GLU A 111 -8.92 -2.54 10.79
N THR A 112 -9.70 -3.59 10.62
CA THR A 112 -9.27 -4.97 10.91
C THR A 112 -8.18 -5.42 9.93
N VAL A 113 -8.40 -5.24 8.63
CA VAL A 113 -7.42 -5.58 7.60
C VAL A 113 -6.18 -4.69 7.74
N SER A 114 -6.39 -3.40 7.99
CA SER A 114 -5.31 -2.44 8.21
C SER A 114 -4.37 -2.92 9.34
N ARG A 115 -4.92 -3.16 10.54
CA ARG A 115 -4.11 -3.60 11.69
C ARG A 115 -3.43 -4.93 11.44
N ALA A 116 -4.13 -5.90 10.81
CA ALA A 116 -3.55 -7.20 10.48
C ALA A 116 -2.32 -7.07 9.56
N VAL A 117 -2.39 -6.22 8.54
CA VAL A 117 -1.26 -5.96 7.62
C VAL A 117 -0.11 -5.27 8.36
N MET A 118 -0.38 -4.23 9.15
CA MET A 118 0.68 -3.49 9.84
C MET A 118 1.34 -4.29 10.97
N ARG A 119 0.60 -5.14 11.69
CA ARG A 119 1.20 -6.14 12.58
C ARG A 119 2.06 -7.15 11.83
N GLY A 120 1.73 -7.46 10.58
CA GLY A 120 2.58 -8.27 9.71
C GLY A 120 3.97 -7.65 9.46
N PHE A 121 4.03 -6.32 9.28
CA PHE A 121 5.29 -5.60 9.05
C PHE A 121 6.05 -5.23 10.34
N TYR A 122 5.33 -4.79 11.37
CA TYR A 122 5.92 -4.18 12.58
C TYR A 122 5.77 -5.05 13.83
N GLY A 123 5.06 -6.16 13.76
CA GLY A 123 4.74 -7.00 14.91
C GLY A 123 3.96 -6.22 15.96
N LYS A 124 4.34 -6.41 17.23
CA LYS A 124 3.72 -5.72 18.38
C LYS A 124 4.01 -4.22 18.44
N SER A 125 5.01 -3.75 17.69
CA SER A 125 5.38 -2.33 17.62
C SER A 125 4.62 -1.59 16.52
N SER A 126 3.51 -2.16 16.04
CA SER A 126 2.69 -1.55 15.00
C SER A 126 2.20 -0.16 15.44
N PRO A 127 2.43 0.90 14.64
CA PRO A 127 1.91 2.23 14.97
C PRO A 127 0.38 2.26 14.95
N TRP A 128 -0.26 1.30 14.27
CA TRP A 128 -1.71 1.17 14.19
C TRP A 128 -2.34 0.47 15.39
N GLU A 129 -1.57 0.14 16.43
CA GLU A 129 -2.16 -0.11 17.76
C GLU A 129 -2.75 1.19 18.35
N ASN A 130 -2.19 2.35 17.99
CA ASN A 130 -2.73 3.65 18.36
C ASN A 130 -3.88 4.04 17.41
N SER A 131 -5.10 4.14 17.94
CA SER A 131 -6.29 4.51 17.17
C SER A 131 -6.20 5.90 16.53
N GLY A 132 -5.57 6.87 17.19
CA GLY A 132 -5.38 8.21 16.66
C GLY A 132 -4.47 8.24 15.44
N VAL A 133 -3.41 7.41 15.43
CA VAL A 133 -2.52 7.27 14.27
C VAL A 133 -3.26 6.62 13.10
N MET A 134 -4.02 5.55 13.36
CA MET A 134 -4.79 4.87 12.32
C MET A 134 -5.89 5.77 11.73
N GLN A 135 -6.56 6.57 12.56
CA GLN A 135 -7.57 7.54 12.12
C GLN A 135 -6.96 8.74 11.39
N SER A 136 -5.74 9.16 11.73
CA SER A 136 -5.08 10.26 11.00
C SER A 136 -4.66 9.86 9.59
N PHE A 137 -4.47 8.56 9.35
CA PHE A 137 -4.14 8.03 8.03
C PHE A 137 -5.34 7.90 7.09
N TRP A 138 -6.55 7.68 7.63
CA TRP A 138 -7.78 7.42 6.88
C TRP A 138 -8.77 8.59 6.96
#